data_AF-A0A7X6GCB1-F1
#
_entry.id   AF-A0A7X6GCB1-F1
#
_cell.length_a   1.000
_cell.length_b   1.000
_cell.length_c   1.000
_cell.angle_alpha   90.00
_cell.angle_beta   90.00
_cell.angle_gamma   90.00
#
_symmetry.space_group_name_H-M   'P 1'
#
loop_
_entity.id
_entity.type
_entity.pdbx_description
1 polymer ?
#
loop_
_entity_poly.entity_id
_entity_poly.type
_entity_poly.pdbx_seq_one_letter_code
_entity_poly.pdbx_strand_id
1 'polypeptide(L)'
;MNKTNNQKPATSNVFKAAIAAIFAITLGVTISFLHTDEQDTTTTTFAMNVETFKRHVVSSHWQWRVRQPTTMVMLIHYNESGKETNRTPVRMNHNGWPTAELSSEGCEKIWTSLVATPLRVDGFKIHADYYAELEDNENNYWCRYSLSSGVYFDYFPASGTVSDLND
;
A
#
# COMPACT_ATOMS: atom_id res chain seq x y z
N MET A 1 18.58 68.88 37.31
CA MET A 1 19.29 67.74 36.70
C MET A 1 18.78 66.47 37.36
N ASN A 2 17.85 65.75 36.73
CA ASN A 2 17.19 64.57 37.32
C ASN A 2 17.52 63.35 36.46
N LYS A 3 18.32 62.41 36.98
CA LYS A 3 18.62 61.13 36.31
C LYS A 3 17.60 60.09 36.78
N THR A 4 16.64 59.77 35.91
CA THR A 4 15.78 58.61 36.07
C THR A 4 16.59 57.34 35.79
N ASN A 5 16.84 56.56 36.85
CA ASN A 5 17.50 55.27 36.76
C ASN A 5 16.50 54.24 36.24
N ASN A 6 16.71 53.77 35.01
CA ASN A 6 15.81 52.84 34.33
C ASN A 6 16.22 51.40 34.70
N GLN A 7 15.75 50.90 35.84
CA GLN A 7 15.94 49.50 36.23
C GLN A 7 15.03 48.60 35.39
N LYS A 8 15.59 47.94 34.37
CA LYS A 8 14.92 46.84 33.67
C LYS A 8 14.66 45.71 34.69
N PRO A 9 13.42 45.24 34.86
CA PRO A 9 13.11 44.28 35.91
C PRO A 9 13.63 42.90 35.50
N ALA A 10 14.49 42.33 36.35
CA ALA A 10 15.06 40.98 36.22
C ALA A 10 13.99 39.87 36.08
N THR A 11 12.73 40.17 36.40
CA THR A 11 11.58 39.28 36.28
C THR A 11 11.29 38.84 34.83
N SER A 12 11.58 39.66 33.82
CA SER A 12 11.28 39.34 32.41
C SER A 12 12.06 38.12 31.89
N ASN A 13 13.33 37.97 32.29
CA ASN A 13 14.17 36.86 31.84
C ASN A 13 13.82 35.55 32.56
N VAL A 14 13.44 35.63 33.84
CA VAL A 14 12.97 34.47 34.62
C VAL A 14 11.66 33.93 34.06
N PHE A 15 10.73 34.80 33.68
CA PHE A 15 9.46 34.39 33.04
C PHE A 15 9.68 33.67 31.70
N LYS A 16 10.61 34.16 30.87
CA LYS A 16 10.95 33.49 29.60
C LYS A 16 11.56 32.10 29.83
N ALA A 17 12.45 31.98 30.82
CA ALA A 17 13.06 30.70 31.19
C ALA A 17 12.01 29.71 31.71
N ALA A 18 11.04 30.16 32.50
CA ALA A 18 9.95 29.31 33.00
C ALA A 18 9.07 28.78 31.86
N ILE A 19 8.71 29.63 30.90
CA ILE A 19 7.90 29.22 29.73
C ILE A 19 8.67 28.19 28.88
N ALA A 20 9.96 28.42 28.65
CA ALA A 20 10.80 27.47 27.90
C ALA A 20 10.92 26.11 28.61
N ALA A 21 11.04 26.11 29.94
CA ALA A 21 11.09 24.89 30.74
C ALA A 21 9.77 24.11 30.68
N ILE A 22 8.64 24.80 30.82
CA ILE A 22 7.31 24.18 30.70
C ILE A 22 7.12 23.59 29.30
N PHE A 23 7.50 24.33 28.26
CA PHE A 23 7.40 23.84 26.88
C PHE A 23 8.23 22.58 26.66
N ALA A 24 9.48 22.55 27.14
CA ALA A 24 10.34 21.38 27.06
C ALA A 24 9.79 20.16 27.82
N ILE A 25 9.20 20.37 29.00
CA ILE A 25 8.55 19.31 29.77
C ILE A 25 7.33 18.78 29.01
N THR A 26 6.46 19.67 28.51
CA THR A 26 5.30 19.25 27.72
C THR A 26 5.72 18.50 26.45
N LEU A 27 6.80 18.92 25.79
CA LEU A 27 7.32 18.26 24.60
C LEU A 27 7.90 16.88 24.93
N GLY A 28 8.61 16.75 26.06
CA GLY A 28 9.14 15.48 26.53
C GLY A 28 8.02 14.50 26.92
N VAL A 29 6.97 14.99 27.57
CA VAL A 29 5.78 14.19 27.90
C VAL A 29 5.05 13.78 26.64
N THR A 30 4.82 14.69 25.69
CA THR A 30 4.16 14.31 24.42
C THR A 30 5.00 13.34 23.62
N ILE A 31 6.33 13.51 23.52
CA ILE A 31 7.20 12.53 22.87
C ILE A 31 7.09 11.18 23.58
N SER A 32 7.12 11.13 24.90
CA SER A 32 7.01 9.88 25.66
C SER A 32 5.63 9.21 25.56
N PHE A 33 4.55 9.99 25.50
CA PHE A 33 3.18 9.46 25.38
C PHE A 33 2.82 9.09 23.94
N LEU A 34 3.36 9.82 22.96
CA LEU A 34 3.17 9.58 21.52
C LEU A 34 4.26 8.68 20.94
N HIS A 35 5.25 8.24 21.73
CA HIS A 35 6.12 7.09 21.42
C HIS A 35 5.31 5.80 21.47
N THR A 36 4.27 5.74 20.64
CA THR A 36 3.68 4.47 20.27
C THR A 36 4.70 3.87 19.31
N ASP A 37 5.23 2.69 19.64
CA ASP A 37 6.00 1.90 18.67
C ASP A 37 5.25 1.99 17.34
N GLU A 38 5.92 2.50 16.31
CA GLU A 38 5.42 2.49 14.93
C GLU A 38 5.34 1.00 14.56
N GLN A 39 4.29 0.33 15.04
CA GLN A 39 3.96 -1.02 14.65
C GLN A 39 3.91 -0.95 13.13
N ASP A 40 4.56 -1.89 12.44
CA ASP A 40 4.70 -1.85 10.99
C ASP A 40 3.33 -2.10 10.32
N THR A 41 2.48 -1.08 10.38
CA THR A 41 1.14 -1.06 9.80
C THR A 41 1.23 -1.15 8.29
N THR A 42 2.38 -0.73 7.73
CA THR A 42 2.63 -0.77 6.29
C THR A 42 2.71 -2.20 5.80
N THR A 43 3.52 -3.06 6.43
CA THR A 43 3.61 -4.48 6.04
C THR A 43 2.33 -5.24 6.34
N THR A 44 1.67 -4.93 7.46
CA THR A 44 0.36 -5.52 7.80
C THR A 44 -0.71 -5.18 6.76
N THR A 45 -0.82 -3.91 6.38
CA THR A 45 -1.78 -3.45 5.37
C THR A 45 -1.44 -3.97 3.98
N PHE A 46 -0.14 -4.08 3.66
CA PHE A 46 0.29 -4.71 2.43
C PHE A 46 -0.12 -6.20 2.39
N ALA A 47 0.07 -6.95 3.48
CA ALA A 47 -0.37 -8.34 3.59
C ALA A 47 -1.89 -8.49 3.40
N MET A 48 -2.70 -7.59 3.97
CA MET A 48 -4.15 -7.57 3.73
C MET A 48 -4.51 -7.34 2.25
N ASN A 49 -3.76 -6.48 1.56
CA ASN A 49 -3.92 -6.29 0.13
C ASN A 49 -3.51 -7.54 -0.67
N VAL A 50 -2.46 -8.26 -0.25
CA VAL A 50 -2.07 -9.55 -0.87
C VAL A 50 -3.20 -10.58 -0.75
N GLU A 51 -3.82 -10.71 0.42
CA GLU A 51 -4.95 -11.64 0.60
C GLU A 51 -6.17 -11.23 -0.23
N THR A 52 -6.43 -9.92 -0.34
CA THR A 52 -7.47 -9.40 -1.25
C THR A 52 -7.15 -9.76 -2.70
N PHE A 53 -5.91 -9.56 -3.13
CA PHE A 53 -5.42 -9.89 -4.46
C PHE A 53 -5.61 -11.39 -4.75
N LYS A 54 -5.12 -12.28 -3.88
CA LYS A 54 -5.27 -13.74 -3.99
C LYS A 54 -6.73 -14.15 -4.18
N ARG A 55 -7.62 -13.65 -3.32
CA ARG A 55 -9.06 -13.93 -3.38
C ARG A 55 -9.67 -13.45 -4.69
N HIS A 56 -9.28 -12.27 -5.17
CA HIS A 56 -9.82 -11.70 -6.40
C HIS A 56 -9.28 -12.35 -7.68
N VAL A 57 -8.05 -12.88 -7.67
CA VAL A 57 -7.56 -13.75 -8.75
C VAL A 57 -8.46 -14.98 -8.90
N VAL A 58 -8.69 -15.68 -7.78
CA VAL A 58 -9.50 -16.90 -7.77
C VAL A 58 -10.95 -16.59 -8.14
N SER A 59 -11.55 -15.53 -7.59
CA SER A 59 -12.93 -15.17 -7.90
C SER A 59 -13.12 -14.77 -9.36
N SER A 60 -12.17 -14.04 -9.95
CA SER A 60 -12.18 -13.68 -11.37
C SER A 60 -12.11 -14.91 -12.27
N HIS A 61 -11.26 -15.89 -11.91
CA HIS A 61 -11.18 -17.17 -12.63
C HIS A 61 -12.52 -17.91 -12.59
N TRP A 62 -13.16 -18.01 -11.41
CA TRP A 62 -14.46 -18.68 -11.30
C TRP A 62 -15.55 -17.97 -12.11
N GLN A 63 -15.58 -16.64 -12.09
CA GLN A 63 -16.53 -15.88 -12.90
C GLN A 63 -16.32 -16.14 -14.40
N TRP A 64 -15.07 -16.19 -14.86
CA TRP A 64 -14.73 -16.52 -16.24
C TRP A 64 -15.18 -17.94 -16.61
N ARG A 65 -14.94 -18.92 -15.74
CA ARG A 65 -15.35 -20.32 -15.96
C ARG A 65 -16.86 -20.49 -16.12
N VAL A 66 -17.66 -19.73 -15.37
CA VAL A 66 -19.13 -19.82 -15.41
C VAL A 66 -19.73 -19.06 -16.60
N ARG A 67 -19.12 -17.94 -17.03
CA ARG A 67 -19.66 -17.05 -18.08
C ARG A 67 -19.23 -17.41 -19.51
N GLN A 68 -18.54 -18.54 -19.71
CA GLN A 68 -17.82 -18.92 -20.95
C GLN A 68 -16.55 -18.07 -21.18
N PRO A 69 -15.60 -18.54 -22.02
CA PRO A 69 -14.38 -17.79 -22.31
C PRO A 69 -14.64 -16.37 -22.81
N THR A 70 -14.25 -15.40 -22.00
CA THR A 70 -14.34 -13.96 -22.30
C THR A 70 -12.97 -13.31 -22.10
N THR A 71 -12.71 -12.22 -22.81
CA THR A 71 -11.49 -11.42 -22.64
C THR A 71 -11.56 -10.50 -21.42
N MET A 72 -12.75 -10.27 -20.85
CA MET A 72 -12.95 -9.47 -19.64
C MET A 72 -14.08 -10.00 -18.75
N VAL A 73 -13.90 -9.90 -17.43
CA VAL A 73 -14.93 -10.10 -16.40
C VAL A 73 -15.12 -8.81 -15.59
N MET A 74 -16.31 -8.64 -14.99
CA MET A 74 -16.60 -7.49 -14.13
C MET A 74 -16.48 -7.93 -12.67
N LEU A 75 -15.40 -7.53 -12.00
CA LEU A 75 -15.16 -7.85 -10.59
C LEU A 75 -15.85 -6.81 -9.70
N ILE A 76 -16.58 -7.28 -8.69
CA ILE A 76 -17.26 -6.45 -7.70
C ILE A 76 -16.45 -6.50 -6.41
N HIS A 77 -16.14 -5.33 -5.86
CA HIS A 77 -15.38 -5.18 -4.62
C HIS A 77 -16.34 -4.90 -3.47
N TYR A 78 -16.14 -5.59 -2.36
CA TYR A 78 -16.94 -5.45 -1.16
C TYR A 78 -16.03 -5.06 0.00
N ASN A 79 -16.55 -4.23 0.91
CA ASN A 79 -15.92 -4.03 2.21
C ASN A 79 -16.23 -5.18 3.16
N GLU A 80 -15.65 -5.13 4.37
CA GLU A 80 -15.86 -6.14 5.41
C GLU A 80 -17.33 -6.28 5.86
N SER A 81 -18.13 -5.22 5.74
CA SER A 81 -19.57 -5.26 6.02
C SER A 81 -20.41 -5.84 4.87
N GLY A 82 -19.78 -6.31 3.79
CA GLY A 82 -20.45 -6.86 2.61
C GLY A 82 -21.10 -5.80 1.71
N LYS A 83 -20.82 -4.52 1.92
CA LYS A 83 -21.29 -3.43 1.06
C LYS A 83 -20.36 -3.31 -0.14
N GLU A 84 -20.97 -3.25 -1.33
CA GLU A 84 -20.24 -2.96 -2.56
C GLU A 84 -19.54 -1.59 -2.46
N THR A 85 -18.24 -1.56 -2.72
CA THR A 85 -17.41 -0.36 -2.70
C THR A 85 -16.99 0.08 -4.10
N ASN A 86 -16.80 -0.87 -5.02
CA ASN A 86 -16.33 -0.58 -6.37
C ASN A 86 -16.68 -1.73 -7.35
N ARG A 87 -16.55 -1.46 -8.65
CA ARG A 87 -16.56 -2.46 -9.72
C ARG A 87 -15.46 -2.15 -10.73
N THR A 88 -14.68 -3.15 -11.10
CA THR A 88 -13.58 -2.98 -12.05
C THR A 88 -13.67 -4.02 -13.17
N PRO A 89 -13.38 -3.64 -14.43
CA PRO A 89 -13.15 -4.61 -15.48
C PRO A 89 -11.80 -5.28 -15.25
N VAL A 90 -11.78 -6.62 -15.24
CA VAL A 90 -10.58 -7.44 -15.14
C VAL A 90 -10.38 -8.15 -16.47
N ARG A 91 -9.27 -7.85 -17.16
CA ARG A 91 -8.89 -8.52 -18.39
C ARG A 91 -8.38 -9.93 -18.08
N MET A 92 -8.75 -10.89 -18.92
CA MET A 92 -8.46 -12.31 -18.74
C MET A 92 -7.63 -12.85 -19.90
N ASN A 93 -6.69 -13.74 -19.62
CA ASN A 93 -5.97 -14.48 -20.66
C ASN A 93 -6.79 -15.70 -21.14
N HIS A 94 -6.22 -16.44 -22.10
CA HIS A 94 -6.87 -17.62 -22.68
C HIS A 94 -7.08 -18.77 -21.67
N ASN A 95 -6.31 -18.80 -20.58
CA ASN A 95 -6.44 -19.76 -19.48
C ASN A 95 -7.47 -19.31 -18.41
N GLY A 96 -8.07 -18.12 -18.58
CA GLY A 96 -9.04 -17.59 -17.65
C GLY A 96 -8.41 -16.99 -16.38
N TRP A 97 -7.19 -16.47 -16.47
CA TRP A 97 -6.51 -15.78 -15.37
C TRP A 97 -6.42 -14.28 -15.64
N PRO A 98 -6.49 -13.43 -14.60
CA PRO A 98 -6.27 -11.99 -14.73
C PRO A 98 -4.95 -11.65 -15.42
N THR A 99 -4.99 -10.74 -16.38
CA THR A 99 -3.82 -10.36 -17.20
C THR A 99 -3.92 -8.91 -17.67
N ALA A 100 -2.84 -8.38 -18.24
CA ALA A 100 -2.76 -7.07 -18.87
C ALA A 100 -1.66 -7.08 -19.95
N GLU A 101 -1.23 -5.91 -20.41
CA GLU A 101 -0.07 -5.78 -21.29
C GLU A 101 1.21 -6.32 -20.60
N LEU A 102 2.16 -6.84 -21.38
CA LEU A 102 3.44 -7.38 -20.90
C LEU A 102 4.41 -6.25 -20.53
N SER A 103 4.08 -5.50 -19.48
CA SER A 103 4.85 -4.35 -19.00
C SER A 103 4.58 -4.09 -17.52
N SER A 104 5.42 -3.29 -16.87
CA SER A 104 5.19 -2.82 -15.49
C SER A 104 3.85 -2.09 -15.37
N GLU A 105 3.48 -1.26 -16.35
CA GLU A 105 2.16 -0.61 -16.41
C GLU A 105 1.02 -1.65 -16.47
N GLY A 106 1.22 -2.76 -17.17
CA GLY A 106 0.28 -3.88 -17.16
C GLY A 106 0.15 -4.51 -15.78
N CYS A 107 1.26 -4.71 -15.05
CA CYS A 107 1.23 -5.16 -13.66
C CYS A 107 0.48 -4.18 -12.75
N GLU A 108 0.60 -2.87 -12.98
CA GLU A 108 -0.19 -1.85 -12.28
C GLU A 108 -1.69 -1.98 -12.59
N LYS A 109 -2.06 -2.25 -13.84
CA LYS A 109 -3.46 -2.49 -14.24
C LYS A 109 -4.03 -3.75 -13.61
N ILE A 110 -3.25 -4.83 -13.53
CA ILE A 110 -3.66 -6.05 -12.83
C ILE A 110 -3.95 -5.72 -11.37
N TRP A 111 -3.02 -5.04 -10.68
CA TRP A 111 -3.21 -4.62 -9.29
C TRP A 111 -4.47 -3.78 -9.09
N THR A 112 -4.60 -2.70 -9.85
CA THR A 112 -5.70 -1.75 -9.68
C THR A 112 -7.05 -2.39 -10.04
N SER A 113 -7.09 -3.31 -11.00
CA SER A 113 -8.30 -4.07 -11.31
C SER A 113 -8.67 -5.07 -10.21
N LEU A 114 -7.67 -5.71 -9.57
CA LEU A 114 -7.91 -6.76 -8.58
C LEU A 114 -8.07 -6.22 -7.16
N VAL A 115 -7.36 -5.17 -6.75
CA VAL A 115 -7.43 -4.67 -5.36
C VAL A 115 -8.34 -3.44 -5.27
N ALA A 116 -8.61 -2.75 -6.38
CA ALA A 116 -9.37 -1.50 -6.44
C ALA A 116 -8.84 -0.38 -5.53
N THR A 117 -7.55 -0.46 -5.18
CA THR A 117 -6.81 0.57 -4.44
C THR A 117 -5.61 1.05 -5.26
N PRO A 118 -5.15 2.29 -5.04
CA PRO A 118 -3.89 2.75 -5.60
C PRO A 118 -2.73 1.85 -5.15
N LEU A 119 -1.62 1.85 -5.90
CA LEU A 119 -0.35 1.22 -5.54
C LEU A 119 0.36 1.96 -4.40
N ARG A 120 -0.34 2.13 -3.28
CA ARG A 120 0.15 2.81 -2.09
C ARG A 120 -0.43 2.18 -0.84
N VAL A 121 0.40 2.05 0.19
CA VAL A 121 0.01 1.61 1.54
C VAL A 121 0.68 2.55 2.53
N ASP A 122 -0.09 3.16 3.42
CA ASP A 122 0.40 4.11 4.45
C ASP A 122 1.31 5.23 3.91
N GLY A 123 1.07 5.66 2.66
CA GLY A 123 1.87 6.68 2.00
C GLY A 123 3.16 6.17 1.34
N PHE A 124 3.49 4.89 1.48
CA PHE A 124 4.55 4.23 0.72
C PHE A 124 4.03 3.78 -0.64
N LYS A 125 4.89 3.87 -1.67
CA LYS A 125 4.57 3.37 -3.01
C LYS A 125 4.76 1.85 -3.03
N ILE A 126 3.81 1.14 -3.62
CA ILE A 126 4.00 -0.25 -4.05
C ILE A 126 4.58 -0.20 -5.46
N HIS A 127 5.71 -0.87 -5.67
CA HIS A 127 6.29 -1.07 -6.98
C HIS A 127 5.61 -2.26 -7.66
N ALA A 128 5.29 -2.15 -8.94
CA ALA A 128 4.70 -3.22 -9.74
C ALA A 128 5.60 -3.48 -10.94
N ASP A 129 6.54 -4.41 -10.77
CA ASP A 129 7.60 -4.64 -11.74
C ASP A 129 7.29 -5.87 -12.58
N TYR A 130 7.46 -5.73 -13.89
CA TYR A 130 7.33 -6.82 -14.84
C TYR A 130 8.66 -7.56 -15.01
N TYR A 131 8.61 -8.88 -14.90
CA TYR A 131 9.72 -9.78 -15.16
C TYR A 131 9.32 -10.83 -16.19
N ALA A 132 10.28 -11.23 -17.02
CA ALA A 132 10.12 -12.32 -17.97
C ALA A 132 11.43 -13.06 -18.16
N GLU A 133 11.35 -14.37 -18.36
CA GLU A 133 12.49 -15.18 -18.79
C GLU A 133 12.60 -15.11 -20.32
N LEU A 134 13.78 -14.74 -20.81
CA LEU A 134 14.01 -14.53 -22.24
C LEU A 134 14.30 -15.82 -23.02
N GLU A 135 14.58 -16.92 -22.31
CA GLU A 135 15.13 -18.15 -22.91
C GLU A 135 14.10 -19.27 -23.07
N ASP A 136 12.97 -19.24 -22.35
CA ASP A 136 11.96 -20.29 -22.42
C ASP A 136 10.73 -19.89 -23.25
N ASN A 137 10.30 -20.83 -24.08
CA ASN A 137 9.25 -20.69 -25.09
C ASN A 137 7.91 -20.27 -24.44
N GLU A 138 7.45 -19.06 -24.79
CA GLU A 138 6.14 -18.42 -24.55
C GLU A 138 5.49 -18.51 -23.15
N ASN A 139 5.30 -17.32 -22.56
CA ASN A 139 4.46 -16.98 -21.40
C ASN A 139 5.03 -17.15 -19.99
N ASN A 140 6.35 -17.35 -19.82
CA ASN A 140 6.93 -17.28 -18.48
C ASN A 140 7.25 -15.81 -18.11
N TYR A 141 6.24 -15.12 -17.60
CA TYR A 141 6.36 -13.78 -17.05
C TYR A 141 5.60 -13.67 -15.74
N TRP A 142 6.02 -12.75 -14.88
CA TRP A 142 5.36 -12.47 -13.61
C TRP A 142 5.40 -10.99 -13.28
N CYS A 143 4.47 -10.61 -12.42
CA CYS A 143 4.43 -9.30 -11.79
C CYS A 143 4.91 -9.42 -10.36
N ARG A 144 5.92 -8.65 -9.98
CA ARG A 144 6.36 -8.51 -8.59
C ARG A 144 5.78 -7.25 -8.01
N TYR A 145 5.07 -7.39 -6.89
CA TYR A 145 4.60 -6.25 -6.10
C TYR A 145 5.45 -6.13 -4.86
N SER A 146 6.11 -4.99 -4.67
CA SER A 146 7.07 -4.81 -3.58
C SER A 146 6.96 -3.47 -2.87
N LEU A 147 7.33 -3.47 -1.59
CA LEU A 147 7.54 -2.27 -0.79
C LEU A 147 9.03 -1.90 -0.79
N SER A 148 9.33 -0.63 -0.52
CA SER A 148 10.72 -0.17 -0.36
C SER A 148 11.46 -0.83 0.82
N SER A 149 10.74 -1.46 1.76
CA SER A 149 11.32 -2.26 2.84
C SER A 149 11.96 -3.56 2.36
N GLY A 150 11.67 -4.01 1.14
CA GLY A 150 12.13 -5.28 0.59
C GLY A 150 11.04 -6.33 0.47
N VAL A 151 9.97 -6.21 1.27
CA VAL A 151 8.84 -7.15 1.28
C VAL A 151 8.14 -7.20 -0.08
N TYR A 152 7.88 -8.40 -0.60
CA TYR A 152 7.26 -8.58 -1.91
C TYR A 152 6.43 -9.86 -2.05
N PHE A 153 5.60 -9.92 -3.09
CA PHE A 153 5.03 -11.16 -3.60
C PHE A 153 4.98 -11.15 -5.13
N ASP A 154 4.93 -12.33 -5.72
CA ASP A 154 4.88 -12.53 -7.16
C ASP A 154 3.51 -13.06 -7.61
N TYR A 155 3.03 -12.56 -8.74
CA TYR A 155 1.85 -13.09 -9.44
C TYR A 155 2.25 -13.59 -10.82
N PHE A 156 1.86 -14.82 -11.15
CA PHE A 156 2.15 -15.50 -12.41
C PHE A 156 0.88 -15.59 -13.26
N PRO A 157 0.67 -14.68 -14.25
CA PRO A 157 -0.59 -14.65 -14.99
C PRO A 157 -0.84 -15.90 -15.84
N ALA A 158 0.20 -16.63 -16.23
CA ALA A 158 0.06 -17.86 -16.99
C ALA A 158 -0.75 -18.95 -16.24
N SER A 159 -0.53 -19.06 -14.93
CA SER A 159 -1.12 -20.09 -14.06
C SER A 159 -2.14 -19.55 -13.05
N GLY A 160 -2.19 -18.23 -12.85
CA GLY A 160 -2.97 -17.62 -11.76
C GLY A 160 -2.33 -17.80 -10.38
N THR A 161 -1.10 -18.30 -10.30
CA THR A 161 -0.41 -18.52 -9.03
C THR A 161 0.01 -17.19 -8.41
N VAL A 162 -0.21 -17.05 -7.11
CA VAL A 162 0.26 -15.92 -6.31
C VAL A 162 1.17 -16.49 -5.23
N SER A 163 2.39 -16.00 -5.09
CA SER A 163 3.30 -16.43 -4.03
C SER A 163 2.80 -15.94 -2.67
N ASP A 164 3.33 -16.53 -1.60
CA ASP A 164 3.26 -15.91 -0.29
C ASP A 164 4.15 -14.68 -0.23
N LEU A 165 3.94 -13.89 0.83
CA LEU A 165 4.73 -12.72 1.12
C LEU A 165 6.15 -13.16 1.50
N ASN A 166 7.15 -12.56 0.87
CA ASN A 166 8.56 -12.81 1.12
C ASN A 166 9.22 -11.53 1.63
N ASP A 167 10.22 -11.70 2.50
CA ASP A 167 11.03 -10.63 3.11
C ASP A 167 12.51 -10.75 2.71
#